data_AF-A0A8S0H966-F1
#
_entry.id   AF-A0A8S0H966-F1
#
_cell.length_a   1.000
_cell.length_b   1.000
_cell.length_c   1.000
_cell.angle_alpha   90.00
_cell.angle_beta   90.00
_cell.angle_gamma   90.00
#
_symmetry.space_group_name_H-M   'P 1'
#
loop_
_entity.id
_entity.type
_entity.pdbx_description
1 polymer ?
#
loop_
_entity_poly.entity_id
_entity_poly.type
_entity_poly.pdbx_seq_one_letter_code
_entity_poly.pdbx_strand_id
1 'polypeptide(L)' 'MGRQLIEFVYAQAKQDGCAKVHWLTHETNATAIQLYERIAERPGFIQFRKPL' A
#
# COMPACT_ATOMS: atom_id res chain seq x y z
N MET A 1 11.92 -5.72 7.70
CA MET A 1 10.72 -6.59 7.64
C MET A 1 9.59 -5.97 6.83
N GLY A 2 8.90 -4.91 7.26
CA GLY A 2 7.74 -4.37 6.51
C GLY A 2 8.02 -4.04 5.03
N ARG A 3 9.13 -3.37 4.74
CA ARG A 3 9.57 -3.09 3.36
C ARG A 3 9.78 -4.35 2.52
N GLN A 4 10.45 -5.36 3.07
CA GLN A 4 10.82 -6.57 2.34
C GLN A 4 9.58 -7.38 1.94
N LEU A 5 8.54 -7.41 2.78
CA LEU A 5 7.28 -8.07 2.44
C LEU A 5 6.58 -7.36 1.28
N ILE A 6 6.59 -6.03 1.25
CA ILE A 6 5.97 -5.25 0.17
C ILE A 6 6.74 -5.41 -1.14
N GLU A 7 8.07 -5.38 -1.09
CA GLU A 7 8.92 -5.63 -2.26
C GLU A 7 8.74 -7.05 -2.80
N PHE A 8 8.55 -8.05 -1.93
CA PHE A 8 8.21 -9.41 -2.35
C PHE A 8 6.86 -9.45 -3.08
N VAL A 9 5.83 -8.78 -2.56
CA VAL A 9 4.51 -8.70 -3.21
C VAL A 9 4.62 -8.02 -4.58
N TYR A 10 5.42 -6.95 -4.71
CA TYR A 10 5.67 -6.31 -6.00
C TYR A 10 6.32 -7.27 -7.01
N ALA A 11 7.32 -8.02 -6.58
CA ALA A 11 8.01 -8.98 -7.43
C ALA A 11 7.04 -10.06 -7.94
N GLN A 12 6.20 -10.61 -7.07
CA GLN A 12 5.21 -11.61 -7.45
C GLN A 12 4.14 -11.03 -8.38
N ALA A 13 3.55 -9.88 -8.02
CA ALA A 13 2.53 -9.23 -8.84
C ALA A 13 3.04 -8.91 -10.27
N LYS A 14 4.32 -8.54 -10.39
CA LYS A 14 4.96 -8.32 -11.69
C LYS A 14 5.09 -9.62 -12.50
N GLN A 15 5.45 -10.73 -11.86
CA GLN A 15 5.52 -12.04 -12.53
C GLN A 15 4.14 -12.50 -13.02
N ASP A 16 3.09 -12.18 -12.27
CA ASP A 16 1.71 -12.55 -12.60
C ASP A 16 1.06 -11.59 -13.62
N GLY A 17 1.80 -10.61 -14.15
CA GLY A 17 1.28 -9.64 -15.13
C GLY A 17 0.29 -8.63 -14.55
N CYS A 18 0.30 -8.41 -13.24
CA CYS A 18 -0.59 -7.45 -12.59
C CYS A 18 -0.20 -6.00 -12.92
N ALA A 19 -1.19 -5.15 -13.14
CA ALA A 19 -0.95 -3.74 -13.47
C ALA A 19 -0.50 -2.89 -12.27
N LYS A 20 -0.94 -3.22 -11.04
CA LYS A 20 -0.62 -2.46 -9.82
C LYS A 20 -0.90 -3.26 -8.55
N VAL A 21 -0.29 -2.80 -7.45
CA VAL A 21 -0.58 -3.22 -6.08
C VAL A 21 -1.17 -2.04 -5.32
N HIS A 22 -2.21 -2.26 -4.51
CA HIS A 22 -2.89 -1.22 -3.73
C HIS A 22 -3.21 -1.72 -2.32
N TRP A 23 -3.08 -0.85 -1.32
CA TRP A 23 -3.44 -1.13 0.08
C TRP A 23 -3.92 0.15 0.78
N LEU A 24 -4.62 -0.03 1.90
CA LEU A 24 -5.05 1.05 2.78
C LEU A 24 -4.38 0.88 4.14
N THR A 25 -4.08 1.99 4.80
CA THR A 25 -3.65 2.02 6.20
C THR A 25 -4.47 3.06 6.95
N HIS A 26 -4.65 2.86 8.26
CA HIS A 26 -5.30 3.86 9.09
C HIS A 26 -4.42 5.11 9.15
N GLU A 27 -5.04 6.30 9.15
CA GLU A 27 -4.32 7.58 9.10
C GLU A 27 -3.36 7.78 10.28
N THR A 28 -3.64 7.14 11.41
CA THR A 28 -2.81 7.22 12.62
C THR A 28 -1.57 6.32 12.59
N ASN A 29 -1.41 5.46 11.58
CA ASN A 29 -0.25 4.57 11.46
C ASN A 29 0.95 5.31 10.84
N ALA A 30 1.45 6.32 11.55
CA ALA A 30 2.52 7.20 11.09
C ALA A 30 3.79 6.43 10.67
N THR A 31 4.17 5.39 11.42
CA THR A 31 5.34 4.56 11.10
C THR A 31 5.22 3.87 9.75
N ALA A 32 4.05 3.29 9.44
CA ALA A 32 3.83 2.65 8.15
C ALA A 32 3.70 3.69 7.02
N ILE A 33 3.03 4.82 7.28
CA ILE A 33 2.90 5.92 6.32
C ILE A 33 4.27 6.43 5.88
N GLN A 34 5.21 6.66 6.80
CA GLN A 34 6.58 7.06 6.48
C GLN A 34 7.32 6.05 5.60
N LEU A 35 7.04 4.75 5.77
CA LEU A 35 7.58 3.72 4.89
C LEU A 35 6.93 3.81 3.50
N TYR A 36 5.60 3.90 3.43
CA TYR A 36 4.86 3.91 2.16
C TYR A 36 5.20 5.11 1.30
N GLU A 37 5.36 6.30 1.87
CA GLU A 37 5.78 7.51 1.15
C GLU A 37 7.13 7.37 0.44
N ARG A 38 7.99 6.42 0.88
CA ARG A 38 9.29 6.15 0.26
C ARG A 38 9.22 5.09 -0.86
N ILE A 39 8.16 4.29 -0.92
CA ILE A 39 8.10 3.08 -1.78
C ILE A 39 6.85 3.00 -2.65
N ALA A 40 5.94 3.97 -2.54
CA ALA A 40 4.65 3.99 -3.21
C ALA A 40 4.17 5.42 -3.42
N GLU A 41 3.26 5.60 -4.39
CA GLU A 41 2.61 6.88 -4.64
C GLU A 41 1.39 7.06 -3.71
N ARG A 42 1.13 8.30 -3.29
CA ARG A 42 -0.07 8.68 -2.54
C ARG A 42 -1.05 9.43 -3.46
N PRO A 43 -1.98 8.72 -4.14
CA PRO A 43 -2.83 9.32 -5.17
C PRO A 43 -3.93 10.28 -4.64
N GLY A 44 -4.05 10.48 -3.32
CA GLY A 44 -4.98 11.47 -2.74
C GLY A 44 -6.45 11.03 -2.62
N PHE A 45 -6.74 9.73 -2.58
CA PHE A 45 -8.12 9.23 -2.39
C PHE A 45 -8.54 9.25 -0.90
N ILE A 46 -9.82 9.57 -0.66
CA ILE A 46 -10.50 9.44 0.65
C ILE A 46 -11.51 8.29 0.56
N GLN A 47 -11.56 7.42 1.58
CA GLN A 47 -12.51 6.31 1.65
C GLN A 47 -13.74 6.67 2.50
N PHE A 48 -14.94 6.40 1.99
CA PHE A 48 -16.20 6.48 2.74
C PHE A 48 -16.75 5.07 3.02
N ARG A 49 -17.29 4.84 4.21
CA ARG A 49 -17.93 3.57 4.60
C ARG A 49 -19.17 3.85 5.44
N LYS A 50 -20.27 3.13 5.19
CA LYS A 50 -21.47 3.14 6.03
C LYS A 50 -21.73 1.72 6.53
N PRO A 51 -21.49 1.42 7.81
CA PRO A 51 -22.00 0.17 8.39
C PRO A 51 -23.54 0.19 8.37
N LEU A 52 -24.15 -0.96 8.10
CA LEU A 52 -25.60 -1.17 8.18
C LEU A 52 -25.94 -1.81 9.52
#